data_AF-A0A5N9AG91-F1
#
_entry.id   AF-A0A5N9AG91-F1
#
_cell.length_a   1.000
_cell.length_b   1.000
_cell.length_c   1.000
_cell.angle_alpha   90.00
_cell.angle_beta   90.00
_cell.angle_gamma   90.00
#
_symmetry.space_group_name_H-M   'P 1'
#
loop_
_entity.id
_entity.type
_entity.pdbx_description
1 polymer ?
#
loop_
_entity_poly.entity_id
_entity_poly.type
_entity_poly.pdbx_seq_one_letter_code
_entity_poly.pdbx_strand_id
1 'polypeptide(L)'
;MDSKNGRNLSIACMLLIICLISAIDLFLAIKLIDPSNELTLRLTEKNPVIVKMALITGDWSVVIPCKIFGTLLSVMTIIMIYRKNKRKGFFVCLGVFMFQILLLLYLVFG
;
A
#
# COMPACT_ATOMS: atom_id res chain seq x y z
N MET A 1 -19.63 16.03 -22.38
CA MET A 1 -18.90 14.90 -21.74
C MET A 1 -18.98 15.07 -20.23
N ASP A 2 -19.75 14.19 -19.59
CA ASP A 2 -20.27 14.39 -18.25
C ASP A 2 -19.23 14.37 -17.13
N SER A 3 -19.34 15.34 -16.22
CA SER A 3 -18.62 15.41 -14.93
C SER A 3 -18.67 14.10 -14.11
N LYS A 4 -19.67 13.24 -14.35
CA LYS A 4 -19.78 11.92 -13.73
C LYS A 4 -18.79 10.90 -14.32
N ASN A 5 -18.50 10.96 -15.61
CA ASN A 5 -17.58 10.04 -16.28
C ASN A 5 -16.12 10.35 -15.91
N GLY A 6 -15.76 11.64 -15.82
CA GLY A 6 -14.42 12.06 -15.40
C GLY A 6 -14.06 11.57 -14.00
N ARG A 7 -14.98 11.69 -13.02
CA ARG A 7 -14.73 11.23 -11.64
C ARG A 7 -14.56 9.72 -11.50
N ASN A 8 -15.33 8.95 -12.26
CA ASN A 8 -15.19 7.49 -12.27
C ASN A 8 -13.82 7.07 -12.82
N LEU A 9 -13.37 7.71 -13.90
CA LEU A 9 -12.06 7.45 -14.49
C LEU A 9 -10.93 7.84 -13.53
N SER A 10 -11.03 9.01 -12.87
CA SER A 10 -10.02 9.44 -11.89
C SER A 10 -9.83 8.47 -10.74
N ILE A 11 -10.93 7.95 -10.17
CA ILE A 11 -10.83 6.96 -9.07
C ILE A 11 -10.27 5.63 -9.57
N ALA A 12 -10.65 5.18 -10.77
CA ALA A 12 -10.07 3.98 -11.35
C ALA A 12 -8.55 4.12 -11.52
N CYS A 13 -8.07 5.27 -12.03
CA CYS A 13 -6.64 5.58 -12.11
C CYS A 13 -5.96 5.60 -10.74
N MET A 14 -6.56 6.26 -9.73
CA MET A 14 -6.00 6.31 -8.38
C MET A 14 -5.90 4.92 -7.74
N LEU A 15 -6.94 4.09 -7.88
CA LEU A 15 -6.95 2.72 -7.38
C LEU A 15 -5.89 1.85 -8.06
N LEU A 16 -5.74 1.97 -9.39
CA LEU A 16 -4.68 1.25 -10.12
C LEU A 16 -3.30 1.64 -9.63
N ILE A 17 -3.05 2.93 -9.40
CA ILE A 17 -1.76 3.39 -8.86
C ILE A 17 -1.56 2.90 -7.42
N ILE A 18 -2.59 2.94 -6.56
CA ILE A 18 -2.51 2.39 -5.20
C ILE A 18 -2.13 0.90 -5.23
N CYS A 19 -2.75 0.11 -6.11
CA CYS A 19 -2.41 -1.30 -6.28
C CYS A 19 -0.97 -1.48 -6.77
N LEU A 20 -0.52 -0.66 -7.73
CA LEU A 20 0.84 -0.72 -8.25
C LEU A 20 1.88 -0.38 -7.18
N ILE A 21 1.67 0.70 -6.41
CA ILE A 21 2.58 1.09 -5.33
C ILE A 21 2.61 0.01 -4.25
N SER A 22 1.46 -0.53 -3.87
CA SER A 22 1.40 -1.64 -2.91
C SER A 22 2.12 -2.89 -3.41
N ALA A 23 2.10 -3.17 -4.71
CA ALA A 23 2.83 -4.28 -5.31
C ALA A 23 4.34 -4.04 -5.31
N ILE A 24 4.79 -2.81 -5.58
CA ILE A 24 6.20 -2.41 -5.50
C ILE A 24 6.70 -2.53 -4.06
N ASP A 25 5.94 -2.03 -3.09
CA ASP A 25 6.26 -2.13 -1.66
C ASP A 25 6.31 -3.59 -1.18
N LEU A 26 5.43 -4.45 -1.70
CA LEU A 26 5.50 -5.89 -1.43
C LEU A 26 6.72 -6.55 -2.11
N PHE A 27 7.04 -6.18 -3.34
CA PHE A 27 8.20 -6.70 -4.06
C PHE A 27 9.52 -6.30 -3.37
N LEU A 28 9.64 -5.05 -2.94
CA LEU A 28 10.77 -4.57 -2.15
C LEU A 28 10.89 -5.37 -0.86
N ALA A 29 9.77 -5.54 -0.14
CA ALA A 29 9.73 -6.36 1.07
C ALA A 29 10.23 -7.78 0.79
N ILE A 30 9.74 -8.46 -0.26
CA ILE A 30 10.15 -9.84 -0.61
C ILE A 30 11.63 -9.90 -1.00
N LYS A 31 12.10 -8.95 -1.81
CA LYS A 31 13.51 -8.90 -2.23
C LYS A 31 14.46 -8.75 -1.04
N LEU A 32 13.99 -8.16 0.05
CA LEU A 32 14.74 -7.95 1.29
C LEU A 32 14.59 -9.10 2.30
N ILE A 33 13.75 -10.12 2.02
CA ILE A 33 13.70 -11.39 2.75
C ILE A 33 14.91 -12.24 2.36
N ASP A 34 16.10 -11.80 2.76
CA ASP A 34 17.25 -12.69 2.90
C ASP A 34 17.39 -13.04 4.40
N PRO A 35 16.89 -14.21 4.83
CA PRO A 35 16.81 -14.58 6.25
C PRO A 35 18.20 -14.79 6.89
N SER A 36 19.27 -14.77 6.11
CA SER A 36 20.64 -14.94 6.58
C SER A 36 21.26 -13.66 7.16
N ASN A 37 20.57 -12.51 7.10
CA ASN A 37 21.21 -11.21 7.32
C ASN A 37 20.28 -10.18 8.01
N GLU A 38 19.80 -10.50 9.21
CA GLU A 38 19.00 -9.60 10.09
C GLU A 38 19.62 -8.20 10.26
N LEU A 39 20.95 -8.11 10.22
CA LEU A 39 21.69 -6.85 10.38
C LEU A 39 21.60 -5.97 9.13
N THR A 40 21.64 -6.57 7.95
CA THR A 40 21.42 -5.92 6.65
C THR A 40 19.98 -5.46 6.54
N LEU A 41 19.04 -6.21 7.12
CA LEU A 41 17.62 -5.86 7.12
C LEU A 41 17.35 -4.59 7.94
N ARG A 42 17.99 -4.41 9.11
CA ARG A 42 17.89 -3.14 9.88
C ARG A 42 18.56 -1.94 9.20
N LEU A 43 19.58 -2.20 8.36
CA LEU A 43 20.33 -1.16 7.65
C LEU A 43 19.74 -0.79 6.29
N THR A 44 18.96 -1.69 5.68
CA THR A 44 18.45 -1.55 4.30
C THR A 44 16.93 -1.39 4.27
N GLU A 45 16.19 -2.00 5.21
CA GLU A 45 14.73 -1.90 5.27
C GLU A 45 14.32 -0.64 6.02
N LYS A 46 13.86 0.36 5.25
CA LYS A 46 13.44 1.63 5.82
C LYS A 46 12.00 1.61 6.28
N ASN A 47 11.20 0.63 5.89
CA ASN A 47 9.80 0.53 6.30
C ASN A 47 9.69 0.13 7.79
N PRO A 48 9.33 1.05 8.71
CA PRO A 48 9.33 0.76 10.14
C PRO A 48 8.25 -0.27 10.52
N VAL A 49 7.19 -0.41 9.71
CA VAL A 49 6.12 -1.39 9.95
C VAL A 49 6.63 -2.80 9.70
N ILE A 50 7.40 -2.99 8.62
CA ILE A 50 7.97 -4.28 8.25
C ILE A 50 9.00 -4.71 9.28
N VAL A 51 9.92 -3.81 9.66
CA VAL A 51 10.94 -4.09 10.69
C VAL A 51 10.28 -4.46 12.02
N LYS A 52 9.25 -3.71 12.45
CA LYS A 52 8.55 -4.03 13.70
C LYS A 52 7.77 -5.35 13.63
N MET A 53 7.10 -5.64 12.52
CA MET A 53 6.41 -6.93 12.36
C MET A 53 7.41 -8.09 12.31
N ALA A 54 8.52 -7.95 11.61
CA ALA A 54 9.58 -8.96 11.59
C ALA A 54 10.14 -9.21 12.99
N LEU A 55 10.37 -8.15 13.78
CA LEU A 55 10.86 -8.26 15.17
C LEU A 55 9.84 -8.90 16.12
N ILE A 56 8.54 -8.69 15.92
CA ILE A 56 7.50 -9.23 16.79
C ILE A 56 7.19 -10.69 16.44
N THR A 57 7.02 -10.97 15.15
CA THR A 57 6.55 -12.29 14.68
C THR A 57 7.69 -13.25 14.38
N GLY A 58 8.89 -12.75 14.05
CA GLY A 58 10.02 -13.56 13.58
C GLY A 58 9.80 -14.25 12.22
N ASP A 59 8.58 -14.24 11.70
CA ASP A 59 8.18 -14.98 10.51
C ASP A 59 7.62 -14.07 9.41
N TRP A 60 8.42 -13.95 8.36
CA TRP A 60 8.12 -13.18 7.15
C TRP A 60 6.96 -13.77 6.34
N SER A 61 6.67 -15.06 6.55
CA SER A 61 5.59 -15.80 5.89
C SER A 61 4.21 -15.28 6.29
N VAL A 62 4.09 -14.58 7.42
CA VAL A 62 2.84 -13.96 7.91
C VAL A 62 2.69 -12.52 7.38
N VAL A 63 3.81 -11.81 7.18
CA VAL A 63 3.82 -10.40 6.77
C VAL A 63 3.32 -10.22 5.33
N ILE A 64 3.78 -11.08 4.41
CA ILE A 64 3.38 -11.06 3.00
C ILE A 64 1.86 -11.20 2.83
N PRO A 65 1.20 -12.27 3.33
CA PRO A 65 -0.24 -12.42 3.18
C PRO A 65 -0.98 -11.30 3.91
N CYS A 66 -0.54 -10.87 5.09
CA CYS A 66 -1.18 -9.76 5.81
C CYS A 66 -1.21 -8.47 4.98
N LYS A 67 -0.12 -8.14 4.26
CA LYS A 67 -0.10 -7.00 3.33
C LYS A 67 -1.06 -7.20 2.16
N ILE A 68 -1.04 -8.36 1.50
CA ILE A 68 -1.92 -8.64 0.36
C ILE A 68 -3.40 -8.53 0.78
N PHE A 69 -3.79 -9.21 1.86
CA PHE A 69 -5.15 -9.17 2.38
C PHE A 69 -5.55 -7.78 2.87
N GLY A 70 -4.65 -7.06 3.56
CA GLY A 70 -4.88 -5.70 4.02
C GLY A 70 -5.12 -4.72 2.87
N THR A 71 -4.33 -4.79 1.80
CA THR A 71 -4.54 -3.96 0.60
C THR A 71 -5.86 -4.29 -0.08
N LEU A 72 -6.21 -5.57 -0.21
CA LEU A 72 -7.47 -6.00 -0.83
C LEU A 72 -8.69 -5.49 -0.04
N LEU A 73 -8.66 -5.64 1.29
CA LEU A 73 -9.69 -5.12 2.20
C LEU A 73 -9.80 -3.59 2.13
N SER A 74 -8.67 -2.88 2.04
CA SER A 74 -8.64 -1.43 1.88
C SER A 74 -9.33 -0.99 0.58
N VAL A 75 -9.00 -1.63 -0.55
CA VAL A 75 -9.64 -1.35 -1.85
C VAL A 75 -11.14 -1.63 -1.80
N MET A 76 -11.56 -2.77 -1.24
CA MET A 76 -12.99 -3.09 -1.09
C MET A 76 -13.71 -2.04 -0.24
N THR A 77 -13.09 -1.59 0.85
CA THR A 77 -13.65 -0.55 1.73
C THR A 77 -13.83 0.77 0.99
N ILE A 78 -12.84 1.21 0.22
CA ILE A 78 -12.93 2.43 -0.61
C ILE A 78 -14.07 2.31 -1.62
N ILE A 79 -14.19 1.16 -2.30
CA ILE A 79 -15.26 0.90 -3.27
C ILE A 79 -16.64 0.96 -2.58
N MET A 80 -16.80 0.33 -1.41
CA MET A 80 -18.05 0.36 -0.65
C MET A 80 -18.43 1.79 -0.23
N ILE A 81 -17.47 2.58 0.26
CA ILE A 81 -17.69 4.00 0.61
C ILE A 81 -18.06 4.80 -0.63
N TYR A 82 -17.37 4.60 -1.75
CA TYR A 82 -17.65 5.30 -3.01
C TYR A 82 -19.05 5.00 -3.54
N ARG A 83 -19.51 3.74 -3.44
CA ARG A 83 -20.87 3.35 -3.83
C ARG A 83 -21.93 4.01 -2.96
N LYS A 84 -21.70 4.14 -1.65
CA LYS A 84 -22.63 4.84 -0.73
C LYS A 84 -22.60 6.36 -0.91
N ASN A 85 -21.42 6.95 -1.04
CA ASN A 85 -21.25 8.39 -1.21
C ASN A 85 -20.00 8.69 -2.04
N LYS A 86 -20.23 9.03 -3.31
CA LYS A 86 -19.16 9.29 -4.29
C LYS A 86 -18.18 10.37 -3.84
N ARG A 87 -18.66 11.42 -3.16
CA ARG A 87 -17.82 12.54 -2.72
C ARG A 87 -16.90 12.10 -1.57
N LYS A 88 -17.44 11.37 -0.59
CA LYS A 88 -16.64 10.83 0.53
C LYS A 88 -15.63 9.78 0.04
N GLY A 89 -16.06 8.85 -0.81
CA GLY A 89 -15.17 7.82 -1.37
C GLY A 89 -14.01 8.40 -2.17
N PHE A 90 -14.26 9.49 -2.92
CA PHE A 90 -13.20 10.21 -3.61
C PHE A 90 -12.16 10.79 -2.64
N PHE A 91 -12.58 11.49 -1.58
CA PHE A 91 -11.64 12.05 -0.59
C PHE A 91 -10.86 10.97 0.16
N VAL A 92 -11.51 9.85 0.52
CA VAL A 92 -10.81 8.71 1.15
C VAL A 92 -9.78 8.13 0.19
N CYS A 93 -10.15 7.89 -1.07
CA CYS A 93 -9.24 7.37 -2.09
C CYS A 93 -8.05 8.32 -2.31
N LEU A 94 -8.30 9.63 -2.40
CA LEU A 94 -7.25 10.64 -2.53
C LEU A 94 -6.30 10.64 -1.33
N GLY A 95 -6.81 10.52 -0.10
CA GLY A 95 -5.99 10.43 1.10
C GLY A 95 -5.09 9.20 1.11
N VAL A 96 -5.65 8.03 0.77
CA VAL A 96 -4.88 6.77 0.66
C VAL A 96 -3.84 6.86 -0.46
N PHE A 97 -4.19 7.46 -1.60
CA PHE A 97 -3.28 7.68 -2.72
C PHE A 97 -2.08 8.55 -2.33
N MET A 98 -2.34 9.69 -1.66
CA MET A 98 -1.27 10.57 -1.19
C MET A 98 -0.36 9.88 -0.17
N PHE A 99 -0.94 9.10 0.74
CA PHE A 99 -0.19 8.32 1.71
C PHE A 99 0.71 7.26 1.03
N GLN A 100 0.19 6.56 0.03
CA GLN A 100 0.97 5.59 -0.76
C GLN A 100 2.13 6.25 -1.52
N ILE A 101 1.91 7.43 -2.11
CA ILE A 101 3.00 8.19 -2.76
C ILE A 101 4.06 8.60 -1.74
N LEU A 102 3.67 9.11 -0.57
CA LEU A 102 4.61 9.49 0.49
C LEU A 102 5.41 8.28 0.98
N LEU A 103 4.77 7.13 1.14
CA LEU A 103 5.45 5.88 1.49
C LEU A 103 6.46 5.47 0.42
N LEU A 104 6.08 5.54 -0.86
CA LEU A 104 6.99 5.22 -1.96
C LEU A 104 8.20 6.17 -1.99
N LEU A 105 7.97 7.48 -1.85
CA LEU A 105 9.04 8.48 -1.79
C LEU A 105 9.97 8.20 -0.62
N TYR A 106 9.42 7.86 0.55
CA TYR A 106 10.20 7.49 1.73
C TYR A 106 11.02 6.21 1.49
N LEU A 107 10.49 5.20 0.80
CA LEU A 107 11.22 3.98 0.48
C LEU A 107 12.33 4.17 -0.55
N VAL A 108 12.15 5.11 -1.49
CA VAL A 108 13.12 5.37 -2.57
C VAL A 108 14.22 6.35 -2.16
N PHE A 109 13.87 7.40 -1.40
CA PHE A 109 14.77 8.52 -1.08
C PHE A 109 15.12 8.68 0.39
N GLY A 110 14.21 8.29 1.30
CA GLY A 110 14.54 8.16 2.71
C GLY A 110 15.56 7.06 2.85
#